data_AF-A0A836EK74-F1
#
_entry.id   AF-A0A836EK74-F1
#
_cell.length_a   1.000
_cell.length_b   1.000
_cell.length_c   1.000
_cell.angle_alpha   90.00
_cell.angle_beta   90.00
_cell.angle_gamma   90.00
#
_symmetry.space_group_name_H-M   'P 1'
#
loop_
_entity.id
_entity.type
_entity.pdbx_description
1 polymer ?
#
loop_
_entity_poly.entity_id
_entity_poly.type
_entity_poly.pdbx_seq_one_letter_code
_entity_poly.pdbx_strand_id
1 'polypeptide(L)'
;MKKYVEQLLKGDDSSQSLHLALLVAAFVLITLVLFIFWRKRKSKGNIILLTGLSDSGKTLIYARLLCSQFVKTYTSVKENIGDITINYRFLRIVDIPGDERLRGKYFDKYKSSVKGLVYIIDAVTIQKEIRDVAEYLYNLLSDPDIQKNVPVLIMCNKQDQTMAKGCYVIKALLEKEMNLLRMTKTSQLEATDASSTNVFLGKQGKHFEFSHLDSQIDFVESYASNDDSQMSANIEELKKWLIKIA
;
A
#
# COMPACT_ATOMS: atom_id res chain seq x y z
N MET A 1 51.07 -29.65 50.92
CA MET A 1 51.20 -29.34 49.48
C MET A 1 50.03 -29.85 48.64
N LYS A 2 49.66 -31.15 48.66
CA LYS A 2 48.57 -31.70 47.81
C LYS A 2 47.21 -31.00 47.94
N LYS A 3 46.75 -30.70 49.17
CA LYS A 3 45.47 -29.98 49.41
C LYS A 3 45.43 -28.55 48.82
N TYR A 4 46.58 -27.87 48.79
CA TYR A 4 46.68 -26.50 48.25
C TYR A 4 46.67 -26.49 46.72
N VAL A 5 47.30 -27.49 46.11
CA VAL A 5 47.30 -27.68 44.64
C VAL A 5 45.92 -28.11 44.14
N GLU A 6 45.21 -28.99 44.86
CA GLU A 6 43.83 -29.35 44.54
C GLU A 6 42.86 -28.16 44.69
N GLN A 7 43.03 -27.29 45.69
CA GLN A 7 42.21 -26.08 45.83
C GLN A 7 42.46 -25.04 44.72
N LEU A 8 43.69 -24.93 44.24
CA LEU A 8 44.04 -24.03 43.13
C LEU A 8 43.51 -24.56 41.78
N LEU A 9 43.58 -25.87 41.53
CA LEU A 9 43.02 -26.49 40.32
C LEU A 9 41.49 -26.42 40.28
N LYS A 10 40.81 -26.58 41.43
CA LYS A 10 39.34 -26.50 41.53
C LYS A 10 38.80 -25.07 41.38
N GLY A 11 39.60 -24.07 41.72
CA GLY A 11 39.27 -22.65 41.52
C GLY A 11 39.29 -22.25 40.04
N ASP A 12 40.26 -22.78 39.28
CA ASP A 12 40.43 -22.46 37.85
C ASP A 12 39.33 -23.08 36.99
N ASP A 13 38.99 -24.37 37.21
CA ASP A 13 37.93 -25.08 36.48
C ASP A 13 36.53 -24.45 36.63
N SER A 14 36.22 -23.91 37.82
CA SER A 14 34.93 -23.26 38.07
C SER A 14 34.82 -21.91 37.36
N SER A 15 35.93 -21.19 37.22
CA SER A 15 35.98 -19.92 36.50
C SER A 15 35.92 -20.15 34.98
N GLN A 16 36.63 -21.15 34.45
CA GLN A 16 36.60 -21.50 33.04
C GLN A 16 35.24 -22.02 32.57
N SER A 17 34.57 -22.85 33.39
CA SER A 17 33.22 -23.32 33.08
C SER A 17 32.18 -22.19 33.10
N LEU A 18 32.31 -21.21 34.00
CA LEU A 18 31.49 -19.99 34.01
C LEU A 18 31.73 -19.13 32.75
N HIS A 19 32.99 -18.93 32.35
CA HIS A 19 33.32 -18.19 31.13
C HIS A 19 32.78 -18.88 29.87
N LEU A 20 32.89 -20.21 29.80
CA LEU A 20 32.35 -20.99 28.68
C LEU A 20 30.82 -20.92 28.62
N ALA A 21 30.14 -21.03 29.76
CA ALA A 21 28.68 -20.91 29.83
C ALA A 21 28.19 -19.51 29.40
N LEU A 22 28.89 -18.45 29.79
CA LEU A 22 28.60 -17.08 29.36
C LEU A 22 28.79 -16.89 27.86
N LEU A 23 29.84 -17.45 27.27
CA LEU A 23 30.08 -17.39 25.82
C LEU A 23 28.99 -18.13 25.03
N VAL A 24 28.58 -19.32 25.48
CA VAL A 24 27.49 -20.07 24.85
C VAL A 24 26.17 -19.31 24.97
N ALA A 25 25.86 -18.75 26.14
CA ALA A 25 24.67 -17.94 26.33
C ALA A 25 24.66 -16.70 25.43
N ALA A 26 25.78 -15.99 25.30
CA ALA A 26 25.92 -14.85 24.41
C ALA A 26 25.72 -15.24 22.93
N PHE A 27 26.27 -16.38 22.50
CA PHE A 27 26.10 -16.89 21.14
C PHE A 27 24.64 -17.26 20.83
N VAL A 28 23.94 -17.90 21.78
CA VAL A 28 22.50 -18.19 21.65
C VAL A 28 21.68 -16.90 21.57
N LEU A 29 22.03 -15.89 22.35
CA LEU A 29 21.33 -14.60 22.35
C LEU A 29 21.56 -13.84 21.03
N ILE A 30 22.79 -13.82 20.52
CA ILE A 30 23.15 -13.22 19.23
C ILE A 30 22.43 -13.94 18.09
N THR A 31 22.40 -15.27 18.09
CA THR A 31 21.72 -16.05 17.04
C THR A 31 20.20 -15.85 17.09
N LEU A 32 19.59 -15.73 18.27
CA LEU A 32 18.17 -15.35 18.42
C LEU A 32 17.89 -13.94 17.88
N VAL A 33 18.72 -12.96 18.22
CA VAL A 33 18.57 -11.57 17.73
C VAL A 33 18.74 -11.53 16.22
N LEU A 34 19.75 -12.20 15.67
CA LEU A 34 19.96 -12.30 14.22
C LEU A 34 18.79 -13.03 13.54
N PHE A 35 18.28 -14.11 14.12
CA PHE A 35 17.14 -14.84 13.59
C PHE A 35 15.88 -13.98 13.59
N ILE A 36 15.61 -13.23 14.67
CA ILE A 36 14.50 -12.28 14.73
C ILE A 36 14.68 -11.17 13.68
N PHE A 37 15.91 -10.66 13.51
CA PHE A 37 16.21 -9.62 12.53
C PHE A 37 16.09 -10.12 11.09
N TRP A 38 16.52 -11.35 10.81
CA TRP A 38 16.34 -12.02 9.52
C TRP A 38 14.87 -12.32 9.24
N ARG A 39 14.12 -12.80 10.24
CA ARG A 39 12.68 -13.08 10.11
C ARG A 39 11.86 -11.80 9.90
N LYS A 40 12.35 -10.65 10.40
CA LYS A 40 11.78 -9.32 10.16
C LYS A 40 12.09 -8.78 8.76
N ARG A 41 13.14 -9.27 8.08
CA ARG A 41 13.39 -8.96 6.66
C ARG A 41 12.49 -9.81 5.76
N LYS A 42 11.17 -9.64 5.86
CA LYS A 42 10.29 -10.04 4.76
C LYS A 42 10.63 -9.15 3.56
N SER A 43 10.92 -9.76 2.42
CA SER A 43 11.11 -9.04 1.17
C SER A 43 9.87 -8.17 0.95
N LYS A 44 10.07 -6.86 0.77
CA LYS A 44 9.00 -6.01 0.24
C LYS A 44 8.61 -6.61 -1.11
N GLY A 45 7.29 -6.73 -1.35
CA GLY A 45 6.81 -7.22 -2.64
C GLY A 45 7.25 -6.29 -3.78
N ASN A 46 6.96 -6.68 -5.02
CA ASN A 46 7.28 -5.89 -6.22
C ASN A 46 6.05 -5.49 -7.03
N ILE A 47 4.84 -5.72 -6.49
CA ILE A 47 3.59 -5.48 -7.20
C ILE A 47 3.10 -4.05 -6.97
N ILE A 48 2.75 -3.36 -8.04
CA ILE A 48 2.00 -2.11 -8.00
C ILE A 48 0.57 -2.40 -8.43
N LEU A 49 -0.39 -2.14 -7.53
CA LEU A 49 -1.80 -2.34 -7.81
C LEU A 49 -2.42 -1.05 -8.35
N LEU A 50 -3.06 -1.13 -9.51
CA LEU A 50 -3.94 -0.07 -10.01
C LEU A 50 -5.38 -0.42 -9.61
N THR A 51 -5.97 0.42 -8.77
CA THR A 51 -7.32 0.24 -8.22
C THR A 51 -8.14 1.51 -8.43
N GLY A 52 -9.46 1.40 -8.25
CA GLY A 52 -10.43 2.47 -8.53
C GLY A 52 -11.72 1.92 -9.14
N LEU A 53 -12.79 2.72 -9.12
CA LEU A 53 -14.08 2.31 -9.69
C LEU A 53 -13.99 2.05 -11.19
N SER A 54 -14.98 1.37 -11.77
CA SER A 54 -15.12 1.25 -13.22
C SER A 54 -15.10 2.63 -13.90
N ASP A 55 -14.61 2.67 -15.14
CA ASP A 55 -14.47 3.90 -15.94
C ASP A 55 -13.48 4.99 -15.43
N SER A 56 -12.85 4.82 -14.27
CA SER A 56 -11.79 5.73 -13.78
C SER A 56 -10.55 5.84 -14.69
N GLY A 57 -10.39 4.94 -15.68
CA GLY A 57 -9.28 4.96 -16.64
C GLY A 57 -8.07 4.09 -16.26
N LYS A 58 -8.22 3.16 -15.31
CA LYS A 58 -7.14 2.24 -14.87
C LYS A 58 -6.45 1.50 -16.01
N THR A 59 -7.24 0.84 -16.87
CA THR A 59 -6.71 0.04 -17.98
C THR A 59 -6.03 0.91 -19.03
N LEU A 60 -6.47 2.15 -19.23
CA LEU A 60 -5.82 3.10 -20.13
C LEU A 60 -4.48 3.59 -19.55
N ILE A 61 -4.42 3.88 -18.24
CA ILE A 61 -3.16 4.19 -17.54
C ILE A 61 -2.19 3.00 -17.61
N TYR A 62 -2.68 1.79 -17.37
CA TYR A 62 -1.92 0.55 -17.54
C TYR A 62 -1.31 0.44 -18.95
N ALA A 63 -2.14 0.60 -19.99
CA ALA A 63 -1.69 0.53 -21.38
C ALA A 63 -0.66 1.63 -21.72
N ARG A 64 -0.86 2.86 -21.22
CA ARG A 64 0.08 3.97 -21.40
C ARG A 64 1.41 3.73 -20.68
N LEU A 65 1.41 3.10 -19.51
CA LEU A 65 2.64 2.76 -18.78
C LEU A 65 3.48 1.70 -19.51
N LEU A 66 2.84 0.68 -20.08
CA LEU A 66 3.53 -0.46 -20.70
C LEU A 66 3.88 -0.21 -22.17
N CYS A 67 2.94 0.33 -22.94
CA CYS A 67 3.06 0.43 -24.40
C CYS A 67 3.26 1.87 -24.89
N SER A 68 3.15 2.89 -24.02
CA SER A 68 3.16 4.31 -24.39
C SER A 68 2.10 4.73 -25.44
N GLN A 69 1.14 3.86 -25.73
CA GLN A 69 0.12 4.05 -26.76
C GLN A 69 -1.26 4.26 -26.14
N PHE A 70 -2.11 5.01 -26.85
CA PHE A 70 -3.53 5.04 -26.57
C PHE A 70 -4.16 3.75 -27.06
N VAL A 71 -4.99 3.13 -26.23
CA VAL A 71 -5.76 1.93 -26.59
C VAL A 71 -7.19 2.17 -26.15
N LYS A 72 -8.16 1.94 -27.03
CA LYS A 72 -9.57 1.98 -26.66
C LYS A 72 -9.88 0.82 -25.71
N THR A 73 -10.34 1.13 -24.50
CA THR A 73 -10.59 0.13 -23.45
C THR A 73 -12.08 -0.03 -23.15
N TYR A 74 -12.43 -1.20 -22.61
CA TYR A 74 -13.77 -1.54 -22.11
C TYR A 74 -13.67 -2.05 -20.66
N THR A 75 -14.81 -2.29 -20.00
CA THR A 75 -14.84 -2.82 -18.63
C THR A 75 -14.07 -4.15 -18.52
N SER A 76 -13.03 -4.15 -17.70
CA SER A 76 -12.19 -5.33 -17.45
C SER A 76 -12.94 -6.39 -16.65
N VAL A 77 -13.00 -7.61 -17.17
CA VAL A 77 -13.58 -8.80 -16.49
C VAL A 77 -12.51 -9.60 -15.74
N LYS A 78 -11.24 -9.38 -16.09
CA LYS A 78 -10.04 -10.04 -15.54
C LYS A 78 -8.94 -9.01 -15.30
N GLU A 79 -8.00 -9.33 -14.42
CA GLU A 79 -6.82 -8.50 -14.20
C GLU A 79 -5.89 -8.46 -15.42
N ASN A 80 -5.28 -7.31 -15.69
CA ASN A 80 -4.15 -7.20 -16.61
C ASN A 80 -2.84 -7.18 -15.80
N ILE A 81 -1.82 -7.88 -16.28
CA ILE A 81 -0.52 -7.99 -15.60
C ILE A 81 0.58 -7.68 -16.61
N GLY A 82 1.44 -6.73 -16.27
CA GLY A 82 2.58 -6.35 -17.08
C GLY A 82 3.77 -6.00 -16.21
N ASP A 83 4.96 -6.37 -16.66
CA ASP A 83 6.19 -6.12 -15.93
C ASP A 83 6.91 -4.92 -16.56
N ILE A 84 7.39 -4.00 -15.73
CA ILE A 84 8.20 -2.85 -16.13
C ILE A 84 9.51 -2.85 -15.35
N THR A 85 10.57 -2.32 -15.97
CA THR A 85 11.86 -2.14 -15.32
C THR A 85 12.12 -0.65 -15.15
N ILE A 86 12.24 -0.20 -13.90
CA ILE A 86 12.55 1.19 -13.55
C ILE A 86 13.83 1.18 -12.71
N ASN A 87 14.87 1.92 -13.14
CA ASN A 87 16.15 2.02 -12.45
C ASN A 87 16.73 0.65 -12.03
N TYR A 88 16.75 -0.31 -12.96
CA TYR A 88 17.22 -1.69 -12.75
C TYR A 88 16.41 -2.52 -11.75
N ARG A 89 15.22 -2.07 -11.36
CA ARG A 89 14.31 -2.80 -10.48
C ARG A 89 13.05 -3.22 -11.24
N PHE A 90 12.69 -4.49 -11.08
CA PHE A 90 11.50 -5.08 -11.69
C PHE A 90 10.27 -4.77 -10.85
N LEU A 91 9.29 -4.10 -11.46
CA LEU A 91 7.97 -3.86 -10.88
C LEU A 91 6.91 -4.56 -11.73
N ARG A 92 5.99 -5.23 -11.05
CA ARG A 92 4.83 -5.86 -11.69
C ARG A 92 3.63 -4.95 -11.52
N ILE A 93 3.10 -4.43 -12.62
CA ILE A 93 1.89 -3.62 -12.62
C ILE A 93 0.68 -4.53 -12.80
N VAL A 94 -0.28 -4.43 -11.89
CA VAL A 94 -1.53 -5.20 -11.95
C VAL A 94 -2.71 -4.26 -11.97
N ASP A 95 -3.46 -4.28 -13.08
CA ASP A 95 -4.72 -3.57 -13.24
C ASP A 95 -5.87 -4.41 -12.68
N ILE A 96 -6.47 -3.93 -11.59
CA ILE A 96 -7.57 -4.63 -10.92
C ILE A 96 -8.91 -4.20 -11.55
N PRO A 97 -9.81 -5.15 -11.91
CA PRO A 97 -11.16 -4.82 -12.35
C PRO A 97 -11.88 -3.86 -11.39
N GLY A 98 -12.51 -2.83 -11.96
CA GLY A 98 -13.22 -1.81 -11.18
C GLY A 98 -14.64 -2.21 -10.76
N ASP A 99 -15.17 -3.29 -11.32
CA ASP A 99 -16.51 -3.80 -11.00
C ASP A 99 -16.56 -4.25 -9.53
N GLU A 100 -17.59 -3.81 -8.82
CA GLU A 100 -17.76 -4.07 -7.39
C GLU A 100 -17.72 -5.55 -7.03
N ARG A 101 -18.23 -6.43 -7.90
CA ARG A 101 -18.29 -7.88 -7.67
C ARG A 101 -16.93 -8.55 -7.84
N LEU A 102 -16.02 -7.91 -8.58
CA LEU A 102 -14.73 -8.49 -8.96
C LEU A 102 -13.56 -7.88 -8.17
N ARG A 103 -13.63 -6.58 -7.82
CA ARG A 103 -12.52 -5.82 -7.24
C ARG A 103 -11.94 -6.47 -5.98
N GLY A 104 -12.77 -6.97 -5.07
CA GLY A 104 -12.33 -7.63 -3.83
C GLY A 104 -11.56 -8.93 -4.09
N LYS A 105 -12.10 -9.81 -4.92
CA LYS A 105 -11.47 -11.09 -5.30
C LYS A 105 -10.07 -10.89 -5.88
N TYR A 106 -9.92 -9.93 -6.79
CA TYR A 106 -8.63 -9.68 -7.43
C TYR A 106 -7.67 -8.91 -6.51
N PHE A 107 -8.16 -7.99 -5.68
CA PHE A 107 -7.34 -7.33 -4.66
C PHE A 107 -6.75 -8.35 -3.67
N ASP A 108 -7.57 -9.25 -3.13
CA ASP A 108 -7.15 -10.30 -2.19
C ASP A 108 -6.09 -11.24 -2.79
N LYS A 109 -6.15 -11.48 -4.10
CA LYS A 109 -5.17 -12.30 -4.82
C LYS A 109 -3.75 -11.70 -4.81
N TYR A 110 -3.61 -10.38 -4.77
CA TYR A 110 -2.32 -9.69 -4.95
C TYR A 110 -1.83 -8.87 -3.75
N LYS A 111 -2.70 -8.55 -2.79
CA LYS A 111 -2.38 -7.66 -1.66
C LYS A 111 -1.18 -8.09 -0.82
N SER A 112 -0.92 -9.39 -0.67
CA SER A 112 0.19 -9.91 0.15
C SER A 112 1.59 -9.53 -0.35
N SER A 113 1.73 -9.18 -1.63
CA SER A 113 2.99 -8.82 -2.29
C SER A 113 2.96 -7.41 -2.87
N VAL A 114 2.06 -6.56 -2.38
CA VAL A 114 1.96 -5.17 -2.81
C VAL A 114 3.14 -4.36 -2.29
N LYS A 115 3.72 -3.56 -3.19
CA LYS A 115 4.78 -2.59 -2.92
C LYS A 115 4.26 -1.17 -2.91
N GLY A 116 3.25 -0.89 -3.72
CA GLY A 116 2.59 0.40 -3.83
C GLY A 116 1.18 0.25 -4.38
N LEU A 117 0.30 1.14 -3.99
CA LEU A 117 -1.09 1.18 -4.42
C LEU A 117 -1.35 2.48 -5.17
N VAL A 118 -1.86 2.40 -6.40
CA VAL A 118 -2.31 3.56 -7.16
C VAL A 118 -3.83 3.51 -7.24
N TYR A 119 -4.48 4.47 -6.59
CA TYR A 119 -5.93 4.61 -6.57
C TYR A 119 -6.37 5.68 -7.57
N ILE A 120 -6.99 5.25 -8.66
CA ILE A 120 -7.35 6.09 -9.80
C ILE A 120 -8.81 6.53 -9.66
N ILE A 121 -9.02 7.84 -9.73
CA ILE A 121 -10.32 8.48 -9.57
C ILE A 121 -10.66 9.21 -10.88
N ASP A 122 -11.89 9.05 -11.35
CA ASP A 122 -12.44 9.94 -12.38
C ASP A 122 -12.73 11.31 -11.75
N ALA A 123 -11.94 12.31 -12.11
CA ALA A 123 -12.09 13.66 -11.56
C ALA A 123 -13.35 14.38 -12.03
N VAL A 124 -14.00 13.90 -13.10
CA VAL A 124 -15.21 14.50 -13.69
C VAL A 124 -16.46 14.03 -12.96
N THR A 125 -16.55 12.73 -12.65
CA THR A 125 -17.73 12.10 -12.02
C THR A 125 -17.66 12.10 -10.50
N ILE A 126 -16.52 12.45 -9.90
CA ILE A 126 -16.26 12.35 -8.45
C ILE A 126 -17.37 12.91 -7.56
N GLN A 127 -18.05 13.99 -7.94
CA GLN A 127 -19.13 14.55 -7.11
C GLN A 127 -20.33 13.60 -6.97
N LYS A 128 -20.61 12.79 -7.98
CA LYS A 128 -21.72 11.82 -7.99
C LYS A 128 -21.30 10.51 -7.32
N GLU A 129 -20.04 10.12 -7.47
CA GLU A 129 -19.50 8.82 -7.05
C GLU A 129 -18.73 8.88 -5.73
N ILE A 130 -18.67 10.05 -5.06
CA ILE A 130 -17.82 10.26 -3.87
C ILE A 130 -18.01 9.19 -2.79
N ARG A 131 -19.25 8.71 -2.59
CA ARG A 131 -19.56 7.67 -1.61
C ARG A 131 -18.86 6.35 -1.95
N ASP A 132 -19.07 5.86 -3.16
CA ASP A 132 -18.51 4.59 -3.63
C ASP A 132 -16.97 4.66 -3.74
N VAL A 133 -16.46 5.82 -4.17
CA VAL A 133 -15.01 6.09 -4.24
C VAL A 133 -14.39 6.10 -2.84
N ALA A 134 -15.01 6.78 -1.88
CA ALA A 134 -14.51 6.86 -0.51
C ALA A 134 -14.63 5.51 0.21
N GLU A 135 -15.74 4.79 0.04
CA GLU A 135 -15.95 3.47 0.65
C GLU A 135 -14.92 2.45 0.16
N TYR A 136 -14.66 2.42 -1.15
CA TYR A 136 -13.65 1.52 -1.68
C TYR A 136 -12.26 1.88 -1.20
N LEU A 137 -11.89 3.17 -1.21
CA LEU A 137 -10.61 3.62 -0.68
C LEU A 137 -10.47 3.30 0.82
N TYR A 138 -11.54 3.47 1.60
CA TYR A 138 -11.57 3.09 3.02
C TYR A 138 -11.24 1.62 3.19
N ASN A 139 -11.91 0.74 2.45
CA ASN A 139 -11.69 -0.70 2.55
C ASN A 139 -10.25 -1.10 2.17
N LEU A 140 -9.66 -0.44 1.16
CA LEU A 140 -8.25 -0.63 0.79
C LEU A 140 -7.29 -0.17 1.90
N LEU A 141 -7.50 1.04 2.45
CA LEU A 141 -6.63 1.60 3.49
C LEU A 141 -6.79 0.91 4.86
N SER A 142 -7.94 0.28 5.11
CA SER A 142 -8.17 -0.56 6.29
C SER A 142 -7.56 -1.95 6.18
N ASP A 143 -7.11 -2.38 5.00
CA ASP A 143 -6.55 -3.72 4.82
C ASP A 143 -5.17 -3.85 5.53
N PRO A 144 -4.94 -4.91 6.34
CA PRO A 144 -3.70 -5.09 7.07
C PRO A 144 -2.44 -5.18 6.20
N ASP A 145 -2.54 -5.62 4.95
CA ASP A 145 -1.40 -5.65 4.03
C ASP A 145 -1.03 -4.25 3.53
N ILE A 146 -2.00 -3.34 3.39
CA ILE A 146 -1.77 -1.95 2.99
C ILE A 146 -1.27 -1.11 4.17
N GLN A 147 -1.74 -1.39 5.39
CA GLN A 147 -1.29 -0.70 6.61
C GLN A 147 0.17 -0.98 7.00
N LYS A 148 0.86 -1.91 6.35
CA LYS A 148 2.30 -2.17 6.53
C LYS A 148 3.17 -1.09 5.86
N ASN A 149 2.77 0.17 5.97
CA ASN A 149 3.40 1.35 5.36
C ASN A 149 3.55 1.23 3.84
N VAL A 150 2.52 0.70 3.16
CA VAL A 150 2.48 0.68 1.70
C VAL A 150 2.20 2.11 1.22
N PRO A 151 3.07 2.71 0.39
CA PRO A 151 2.82 4.03 -0.18
C PRO A 151 1.62 3.96 -1.13
N VAL A 152 0.76 4.98 -1.04
CA VAL A 152 -0.46 5.10 -1.83
C VAL A 152 -0.39 6.37 -2.66
N LEU A 153 -0.73 6.26 -3.95
CA LEU A 153 -0.87 7.39 -4.86
C LEU A 153 -2.34 7.53 -5.25
N ILE A 154 -2.96 8.65 -4.91
CA ILE A 154 -4.31 8.98 -5.34
C ILE A 154 -4.19 9.82 -6.62
N MET A 155 -4.60 9.21 -7.73
CA MET A 155 -4.44 9.76 -9.07
C MET A 155 -5.78 10.28 -9.56
N CYS A 156 -5.91 11.61 -9.65
CA CYS A 156 -7.10 12.29 -10.14
C CYS A 156 -7.01 12.39 -11.66
N ASN A 157 -7.63 11.44 -12.35
CA ASN A 157 -7.53 11.24 -13.79
C ASN A 157 -8.63 11.99 -14.56
N LYS A 158 -8.49 12.07 -15.88
CA LYS A 158 -9.37 12.77 -16.82
C LYS A 158 -9.34 14.31 -16.69
N GLN A 159 -8.19 14.87 -16.28
CA GLN A 159 -7.99 16.32 -16.13
C GLN A 159 -8.01 17.09 -17.46
N ASP A 160 -7.99 16.37 -18.59
CA ASP A 160 -8.23 16.92 -19.92
C ASP A 160 -9.68 17.42 -20.12
N GLN A 161 -10.61 17.00 -19.25
CA GLN A 161 -12.02 17.36 -19.37
C GLN A 161 -12.39 18.60 -18.54
N THR A 162 -13.23 19.46 -19.10
CA THR A 162 -13.61 20.76 -18.52
C THR A 162 -14.24 20.69 -17.13
N MET A 163 -14.90 19.58 -16.81
CA MET A 163 -15.61 19.38 -15.54
C MET A 163 -14.75 18.71 -14.47
N ALA A 164 -13.50 18.35 -14.80
CA ALA A 164 -12.58 17.68 -13.89
C ALA A 164 -12.28 18.55 -12.64
N LYS A 165 -12.24 17.89 -11.47
CA LYS A 165 -11.87 18.53 -10.21
C LYS A 165 -10.39 18.33 -9.93
N GLY A 166 -9.73 19.39 -9.48
CA GLY A 166 -8.33 19.30 -9.07
C GLY A 166 -8.13 18.46 -7.80
N CYS A 167 -6.91 17.98 -7.59
CA CYS A 167 -6.54 17.11 -6.48
C CYS A 167 -6.90 17.69 -5.11
N TYR A 168 -6.74 19.00 -4.91
CA TYR A 168 -7.07 19.65 -3.65
C TYR A 168 -8.55 19.51 -3.29
N VAL A 169 -9.44 19.69 -4.26
CA VAL A 169 -10.89 19.56 -4.07
C VAL A 169 -11.25 18.09 -3.80
N ILE A 170 -10.69 17.18 -4.58
CA ILE A 170 -10.94 15.73 -4.42
C ILE A 170 -10.47 15.24 -3.06
N LYS A 171 -9.28 15.69 -2.60
CA LYS A 171 -8.77 15.40 -1.27
C LYS A 171 -9.74 15.85 -0.19
N ALA A 172 -10.22 17.10 -0.23
CA ALA A 172 -11.15 17.62 0.75
C ALA A 172 -12.49 16.86 0.76
N LEU A 173 -13.00 16.47 -0.42
CA LEU A 173 -14.21 15.66 -0.55
C LEU A 173 -14.02 14.27 0.08
N LEU A 174 -12.90 13.62 -0.21
CA LEU A 174 -12.57 12.31 0.35
C LEU A 174 -12.38 12.40 1.86
N GLU A 175 -11.68 13.40 2.38
CA GLU A 175 -11.47 13.55 3.83
C GLU A 175 -12.79 13.71 4.58
N LYS A 176 -13.71 14.51 4.02
CA LYS A 176 -15.06 14.67 4.54
C LYS A 176 -15.84 13.36 4.53
N GLU A 177 -15.85 12.63 3.41
CA GLU A 177 -16.62 11.39 3.28
C GLU A 177 -16.04 10.26 4.15
N MET A 178 -14.72 10.13 4.19
CA MET A 178 -14.00 9.19 5.07
C MET A 178 -14.29 9.46 6.55
N ASN A 179 -14.42 10.74 6.93
CA ASN A 179 -14.84 11.11 8.27
C ASN A 179 -16.26 10.62 8.58
N LEU A 180 -17.18 10.63 7.61
CA LEU A 180 -18.53 10.08 7.79
C LEU A 180 -18.49 8.55 7.89
N LEU A 181 -17.77 7.88 6.99
CA LEU A 181 -17.67 6.41 6.94
C LEU A 181 -17.11 5.81 8.22
N ARG A 182 -16.08 6.41 8.83
CA ARG A 182 -15.54 5.89 10.10
C ARG A 182 -16.54 6.05 11.24
N MET A 183 -17.34 7.12 11.26
CA MET A 183 -18.34 7.35 12.30
C MET A 183 -19.49 6.34 12.17
N THR A 184 -20.00 6.13 10.95
CA THR A 184 -21.07 5.15 10.70
C THR A 184 -20.63 3.72 11.02
N LYS A 185 -19.41 3.33 10.60
CA LYS A 185 -18.85 2.02 10.94
C LYS A 185 -18.64 1.86 12.45
N THR A 186 -18.22 2.91 13.16
CA THR A 186 -18.07 2.84 14.64
C THR A 186 -19.42 2.68 15.34
N SER A 187 -20.44 3.44 14.93
CA SER A 187 -21.79 3.35 15.54
C SER A 187 -22.51 2.02 15.27
N GLN A 188 -22.27 1.39 14.10
CA GLN A 188 -22.81 0.05 13.82
C GLN A 188 -22.24 -1.02 14.76
N LEU A 189 -21.00 -0.83 15.24
CA LEU A 189 -20.33 -1.79 16.11
C LEU A 189 -20.84 -1.75 17.55
N GLU A 190 -21.22 -0.57 18.06
CA GLU A 190 -21.85 -0.46 19.38
C GLU A 190 -23.19 -1.22 19.45
N ALA A 191 -23.81 -1.51 18.31
CA ALA A 191 -25.06 -2.23 18.20
C ALA A 191 -24.92 -3.75 17.95
N THR A 192 -23.73 -4.27 17.62
CA THR A 192 -23.55 -5.70 17.28
C THR A 192 -22.18 -6.27 17.71
N ASP A 193 -22.20 -7.36 18.49
CA ASP A 193 -21.03 -8.21 18.78
C ASP A 193 -20.66 -9.04 17.54
N ALA A 194 -19.84 -8.51 16.62
CA ALA A 194 -19.39 -9.27 15.46
C ALA A 194 -17.96 -8.94 15.02
N SER A 195 -17.02 -9.82 15.42
CA SER A 195 -15.91 -10.52 14.68
C SER A 195 -15.21 -9.89 13.46
N SER A 196 -15.54 -8.68 13.02
CA SER A 196 -14.83 -7.98 11.96
C SER A 196 -13.67 -7.19 12.60
N THR A 197 -12.45 -7.52 12.22
CA THR A 197 -11.25 -6.73 12.54
C THR A 197 -11.32 -5.39 11.81
N ASN A 198 -12.20 -4.49 12.25
CA ASN A 198 -12.39 -3.20 11.63
C ASN A 198 -11.37 -2.22 12.18
N VAL A 199 -10.45 -1.79 11.31
CA VAL A 199 -9.42 -0.83 11.67
C VAL A 199 -9.97 0.58 11.55
N PHE A 200 -9.88 1.33 12.66
CA PHE A 200 -10.19 2.76 12.68
C PHE A 200 -9.08 3.53 11.96
N LEU A 201 -9.44 4.31 10.94
CA LEU A 201 -8.49 5.12 10.17
C LEU A 201 -8.34 6.53 10.76
N GLY A 202 -7.09 6.91 11.03
CA GLY A 202 -6.70 8.23 11.52
C GLY A 202 -6.80 8.37 13.05
N LYS A 203 -6.96 9.62 13.54
CA LYS A 203 -6.96 9.93 14.98
C LYS A 203 -8.38 10.03 15.55
N GLN A 204 -8.60 9.44 16.72
CA GLN A 204 -9.86 9.56 17.45
C GLN A 204 -10.07 11.02 17.90
N GLY A 205 -11.33 11.46 17.90
CA GLY A 205 -11.72 12.82 18.36
C GLY A 205 -11.32 13.99 17.46
N LYS A 206 -10.64 13.75 16.32
CA LYS A 206 -10.30 14.78 15.31
C LYS A 206 -10.89 14.41 13.96
N HIS A 207 -11.29 15.38 13.13
CA HIS A 207 -11.70 15.11 11.76
C HIS A 207 -10.65 14.30 11.00
N PHE A 208 -11.09 13.40 10.12
CA PHE A 208 -10.18 12.60 9.32
C PHE A 208 -9.39 13.51 8.36
N GLU A 209 -8.10 13.23 8.25
CA GLU A 209 -7.18 13.82 7.27
C GLU A 209 -6.24 12.70 6.83
N PHE A 210 -5.81 12.72 5.57
CA PHE A 210 -4.84 11.72 5.08
C PHE A 210 -3.49 11.82 5.81
N SER A 211 -3.17 12.99 6.36
CA SER A 211 -1.99 13.25 7.20
C SER A 211 -1.97 12.42 8.49
N HIS A 212 -3.12 11.89 8.91
CA HIS A 212 -3.25 11.08 10.12
C HIS A 212 -2.88 9.61 9.92
N LEU A 213 -2.65 9.17 8.68
CA LEU A 213 -2.29 7.78 8.37
C LEU A 213 -0.78 7.59 8.38
N ASP A 214 -0.34 6.40 8.80
CA ASP A 214 1.09 6.04 8.80
C ASP A 214 1.64 5.79 7.38
N SER A 215 0.77 5.40 6.45
CA SER A 215 1.11 5.25 5.04
C SER A 215 1.35 6.60 4.38
N GLN A 216 2.38 6.69 3.53
CA GLN A 216 2.58 7.88 2.70
C GLN A 216 1.50 7.94 1.62
N ILE A 217 0.71 9.01 1.61
CA ILE A 217 -0.35 9.23 0.63
C ILE A 217 -0.06 10.51 -0.16
N ASP A 218 0.20 10.33 -1.45
CA ASP A 218 0.44 11.42 -2.39
C ASP A 218 -0.77 11.60 -3.32
N PHE A 219 -1.03 12.83 -3.76
CA PHE A 219 -2.10 13.15 -4.73
C PHE A 219 -1.47 13.72 -5.99
N VAL A 220 -1.92 13.25 -7.16
CA VAL A 220 -1.42 13.70 -8.47
C VAL A 220 -2.54 13.86 -9.48
N GLU A 221 -2.38 14.83 -10.37
CA GLU A 221 -3.31 15.10 -11.47
C GLU A 221 -2.83 14.41 -12.74
N SER A 222 -3.76 13.90 -13.55
CA SER A 222 -3.39 13.15 -14.76
C SER A 222 -4.48 13.12 -15.82
N TYR A 223 -4.05 12.81 -17.03
CA TYR A 223 -4.95 12.48 -18.14
C TYR A 223 -4.28 11.45 -19.06
N ALA A 224 -5.08 10.51 -19.55
CA ALA A 224 -4.62 9.39 -20.37
C ALA A 224 -5.26 9.35 -21.76
N SER A 225 -6.42 9.98 -21.91
CA SER A 225 -7.13 10.11 -23.17
C SER A 225 -6.50 11.24 -23.97
N ASN A 226 -6.04 10.94 -25.18
CA ASN A 226 -5.72 11.91 -26.22
C ASN A 226 -5.76 11.15 -27.55
N ASP A 227 -6.65 11.55 -28.44
CA ASP A 227 -6.71 11.10 -29.85
C ASP A 227 -5.64 11.81 -30.69
N ASP A 228 -5.22 13.00 -30.28
CA ASP A 228 -4.23 13.80 -31.00
C ASP A 228 -2.79 13.40 -30.65
N SER A 229 -2.07 12.95 -31.67
CA SER A 229 -0.67 12.50 -31.65
C SER A 229 0.36 13.52 -31.13
N GLN A 230 0.00 14.78 -30.90
CA GLN A 230 0.93 15.84 -30.52
C GLN A 230 0.95 16.18 -29.01
N MET A 231 -0.06 15.80 -28.22
CA MET A 231 -0.08 16.09 -26.79
C MET A 231 0.16 14.80 -25.99
N SER A 232 1.33 14.69 -25.35
CA SER A 232 1.70 13.53 -24.55
C SER A 232 0.76 13.37 -23.34
N ALA A 233 0.27 12.16 -23.07
CA ALA A 233 -0.49 11.87 -21.85
C ALA A 233 0.29 12.32 -20.59
N ASN A 234 -0.37 13.03 -19.66
CA ASN A 234 0.27 13.44 -18.42
C ASN A 234 0.23 12.30 -17.40
N ILE A 235 1.25 11.45 -17.47
CA ILE A 235 1.53 10.37 -16.51
C ILE A 235 2.94 10.49 -15.92
N GLU A 236 3.58 11.66 -16.03
CA GLU A 236 4.96 11.87 -15.60
C GLU A 236 5.08 11.81 -14.07
N GLU A 237 4.12 12.37 -13.35
CA GLU A 237 4.08 12.31 -11.88
C GLU A 237 3.95 10.88 -11.37
N LEU A 238 3.15 10.05 -12.06
CA LEU A 238 3.07 8.62 -11.78
C LEU A 238 4.42 7.93 -12.01
N LYS A 239 5.12 8.23 -13.10
CA LYS A 239 6.47 7.68 -13.35
C LYS A 239 7.48 8.12 -12.29
N LYS A 240 7.46 9.40 -11.87
CA LYS A 240 8.30 9.93 -10.79
C LYS A 240 8.01 9.22 -9.46
N TRP A 241 6.74 9.02 -9.15
CA TRP A 241 6.33 8.28 -7.96
C TRP A 241 6.79 6.83 -8.01
N LEU A 242 6.62 6.14 -9.15
CA LEU A 242 7.13 4.79 -9.37
C LEU A 242 8.65 4.71 -9.20
N ILE A 243 9.42 5.70 -9.69
CA ILE A 243 10.87 5.79 -9.48
C ILE A 243 11.22 5.93 -7.99
N LYS A 244 10.46 6.73 -7.23
CA LYS A 244 10.67 6.92 -5.79
C LYS A 244 10.47 5.63 -5.00
N ILE A 245 9.50 4.81 -5.39
CA ILE A 245 9.18 3.55 -4.69
C ILE A 245 9.95 2.34 -5.23
N ALA A 246 10.41 2.38 -6.48
CA ALA A 246 11.19 1.33 -7.12
C ALA A 246 12.40 1.01 -6.25
#